data_AF-A0AAW9ID72-F1
#
_entry.id   AF-A0AAW9ID72-F1
#
_cell.length_a   1.000
_cell.length_b   1.000
_cell.length_c   1.000
_cell.angle_alpha   90.00
_cell.angle_beta   90.00
_cell.angle_gamma   90.00
#
_symmetry.space_group_name_H-M   'P 1'
#
loop_
_entity.id
_entity.type
_entity.pdbx_description
1 polymer ?
#
loop_
_entity_poly.entity_id
_entity_poly.type
_entity_poly.pdbx_seq_one_letter_code
_entity_poly.pdbx_strand_id
1 'polypeptide(L)'
;IVDLIEEGHDVVISHGNGPQVGMINLAMDALTKSNHKYSSIPMSECVAMSQGYVGYDLQNALREELLSRNIDKSVATIITQVEVDKNDKALDNPTKPIGSFMTKEEADVLISKGENVVEDAGRGYRRVVASPRPKSIIEIDTIRSLVDSGQVVIACGGGGIPVMKEGNHLKGASAVIDKDFASATLAKELDADFLIILTAVEKAAINYGKENEKWLDNVTV
;
A
#
# COMPACT_ATOMS: atom_id res chain seq x y z
N ILE A 1 1.16 -17.55 -6.37
CA ILE A 1 -0.22 -17.01 -6.13
C ILE A 1 -1.23 -17.89 -6.85
N VAL A 2 -1.11 -18.08 -8.17
CA VAL A 2 -2.03 -18.97 -8.90
C VAL A 2 -1.97 -20.41 -8.38
N ASP A 3 -0.85 -20.87 -7.85
CA ASP A 3 -0.75 -22.18 -7.19
C ASP A 3 -1.74 -22.32 -6.02
N LEU A 4 -1.91 -21.28 -5.18
CA LEU A 4 -2.90 -21.30 -4.08
C LEU A 4 -4.33 -21.36 -4.62
N ILE A 5 -4.59 -20.68 -5.74
CA ILE A 5 -5.91 -20.69 -6.38
C ILE A 5 -6.21 -22.08 -6.96
N GLU A 6 -5.20 -22.73 -7.56
CA GLU A 6 -5.27 -24.09 -8.09
C GLU A 6 -5.47 -25.14 -6.99
N GLU A 7 -4.89 -24.91 -5.81
CA GLU A 7 -5.13 -25.70 -4.59
C GLU A 7 -6.54 -25.48 -3.97
N GLY A 8 -7.34 -24.57 -4.52
CA GLY A 8 -8.73 -24.35 -4.14
C GLY A 8 -8.95 -23.24 -3.10
N HIS A 9 -7.96 -22.40 -2.84
CA HIS A 9 -8.10 -21.26 -1.93
C HIS A 9 -8.76 -20.06 -2.60
N ASP A 10 -9.56 -19.32 -1.83
CA ASP A 10 -10.02 -17.98 -2.20
C ASP A 10 -8.96 -16.96 -1.81
N VAL A 11 -8.55 -16.14 -2.78
CA VAL A 11 -7.37 -15.27 -2.66
C VAL A 11 -7.75 -13.82 -2.87
N VAL A 12 -7.49 -13.00 -1.84
CA VAL A 12 -7.51 -11.54 -1.92
C VAL A 12 -6.10 -11.02 -1.82
N ILE A 13 -5.73 -10.13 -2.74
CA ILE A 13 -4.38 -9.62 -2.91
C ILE A 13 -4.37 -8.15 -2.56
N SER A 14 -3.40 -7.76 -1.75
CA SER A 14 -3.04 -6.35 -1.54
C SER A 14 -1.58 -6.16 -1.91
N HIS A 15 -1.16 -4.92 -2.14
CA HIS A 15 0.21 -4.62 -2.55
C HIS A 15 0.69 -3.30 -1.96
N GLY A 16 2.01 -3.12 -1.91
CA GLY A 16 2.64 -1.83 -1.62
C GLY A 16 2.71 -0.94 -2.86
N ASN A 17 3.01 0.34 -2.69
CA ASN A 17 3.15 1.30 -3.79
C ASN A 17 4.31 2.30 -3.60
N GLY A 18 5.21 2.10 -2.63
CA GLY A 18 6.17 3.11 -2.18
C GLY A 18 6.98 3.80 -3.29
N PRO A 19 7.64 3.03 -4.20
CA PRO A 19 8.31 3.60 -5.36
C PRO A 19 7.35 4.27 -6.35
N GLN A 20 6.23 3.61 -6.67
CA GLN A 20 5.26 4.05 -7.68
C GLN A 20 4.57 5.37 -7.27
N VAL A 21 4.10 5.47 -6.03
CA VAL A 21 3.42 6.66 -5.51
C VAL A 21 4.38 7.85 -5.41
N GLY A 22 5.65 7.61 -5.08
CA GLY A 22 6.65 8.67 -5.06
C GLY A 22 7.00 9.18 -6.45
N MET A 23 7.09 8.29 -7.45
CA MET A 23 7.26 8.69 -8.86
C MET A 23 6.06 9.53 -9.35
N ILE A 24 4.83 9.09 -9.07
CA ILE A 24 3.61 9.81 -9.43
C ILE A 24 3.60 11.19 -8.76
N ASN A 25 3.88 11.25 -7.46
CA ASN A 25 3.86 12.51 -6.73
C ASN A 25 4.92 13.49 -7.25
N LEU A 26 6.15 13.01 -7.54
CA LEU A 26 7.19 13.83 -8.14
C LEU A 26 6.78 14.41 -9.51
N ALA A 27 6.13 13.58 -10.36
CA ALA A 27 5.64 14.01 -11.66
C ALA A 27 4.54 15.08 -11.54
N MET A 28 3.60 14.91 -10.60
CA MET A 28 2.53 15.89 -10.35
C MET A 28 3.08 17.20 -9.77
N ASP A 29 4.06 17.13 -8.88
CA ASP A 29 4.75 18.30 -8.35
C ASP A 29 5.51 19.06 -9.46
N ALA A 30 6.15 18.36 -10.39
CA ALA A 30 6.82 18.97 -11.53
C ALA A 30 5.84 19.64 -12.50
N LEU A 31 4.69 19.01 -12.76
CA LEU A 31 3.63 19.56 -13.62
C LEU A 31 3.09 20.88 -13.05
N THR A 32 2.78 20.91 -11.76
CA THR A 32 2.19 22.10 -11.10
C THR A 32 3.17 23.26 -10.98
N LYS A 33 4.48 22.97 -10.83
CA LYS A 33 5.56 23.98 -10.88
C LYS A 33 5.77 24.56 -12.27
N SER A 34 5.65 23.73 -13.31
CA SER A 34 5.86 24.16 -14.70
C SER A 34 4.63 24.80 -15.34
N ASN A 35 3.43 24.54 -14.81
CA ASN A 35 2.19 25.07 -15.34
C ASN A 35 1.20 25.43 -14.23
N HIS A 36 1.14 26.72 -13.90
CA HIS A 36 0.28 27.28 -12.83
C HIS A 36 -1.23 27.15 -13.07
N LYS A 37 -1.66 26.63 -14.23
CA LYS A 37 -3.07 26.28 -14.46
C LYS A 37 -3.51 25.09 -13.60
N TYR A 38 -2.58 24.20 -13.24
CA TYR A 38 -2.87 23.02 -12.44
C TYR A 38 -2.63 23.27 -10.95
N SER A 39 -3.55 22.76 -10.12
CA SER A 39 -3.40 22.77 -8.67
C SER A 39 -2.58 21.56 -8.19
N SER A 40 -1.99 21.67 -7.01
CA SER A 40 -1.28 20.55 -6.36
C SER A 40 -2.20 19.33 -6.23
N ILE A 41 -1.70 18.17 -6.64
CA ILE A 41 -2.42 16.90 -6.54
C ILE A 41 -2.12 16.30 -5.15
N PRO A 42 -3.15 16.04 -4.32
CA PRO A 42 -2.94 15.51 -2.98
C PRO A 42 -2.38 14.08 -3.02
N MET A 43 -1.70 13.70 -1.95
CA MET A 43 -1.11 12.35 -1.84
C MET A 43 -2.15 11.24 -1.96
N SER A 44 -3.39 11.45 -1.47
CA SER A 44 -4.49 10.49 -1.61
C SER A 44 -4.82 10.19 -3.09
N GLU A 45 -4.78 11.19 -3.96
CA GLU A 45 -4.98 10.98 -5.40
C GLU A 45 -3.80 10.27 -6.05
N CYS A 46 -2.57 10.56 -5.60
CA CYS A 46 -1.39 9.81 -6.03
C CYS A 46 -1.48 8.32 -5.65
N VAL A 47 -2.01 8.02 -4.45
CA VAL A 47 -2.30 6.65 -4.02
C VAL A 47 -3.36 6.02 -4.93
N ALA A 48 -4.45 6.72 -5.23
CA ALA A 48 -5.49 6.23 -6.14
C ALA A 48 -4.93 5.88 -7.53
N MET A 49 -4.10 6.76 -8.11
CA MET A 49 -3.41 6.49 -9.38
C MET A 49 -2.50 5.26 -9.29
N SER A 50 -1.78 5.09 -8.18
CA SER A 50 -0.90 3.94 -7.99
C SER A 50 -1.64 2.61 -7.84
N GLN A 51 -2.90 2.62 -7.37
CA GLN A 51 -3.75 1.43 -7.35
C GLN A 51 -4.12 1.00 -8.77
N GLY A 52 -4.50 1.95 -9.63
CA GLY A 52 -4.75 1.66 -11.04
C GLY A 52 -3.51 1.15 -11.76
N TYR A 53 -2.35 1.77 -11.49
CA TYR A 53 -1.07 1.36 -12.07
C TYR A 53 -0.70 -0.08 -11.68
N VAL A 54 -0.47 -0.36 -10.40
CA VAL A 54 0.01 -1.68 -9.97
C VAL A 54 -1.09 -2.73 -10.11
N GLY A 55 -2.34 -2.36 -9.86
CA GLY A 55 -3.48 -3.24 -10.03
C GLY A 55 -3.65 -3.72 -11.47
N TYR A 56 -3.44 -2.85 -12.46
CA TYR A 56 -3.43 -3.25 -13.87
C TYR A 56 -2.37 -4.32 -14.16
N ASP A 57 -1.13 -4.10 -13.73
CA ASP A 57 -0.02 -5.04 -13.97
C ASP A 57 -0.31 -6.41 -13.30
N LEU A 58 -0.76 -6.40 -12.04
CA LEU A 58 -1.11 -7.61 -11.30
C LEU A 58 -2.31 -8.33 -11.92
N GLN A 59 -3.36 -7.59 -12.28
CA GLN A 59 -4.57 -8.16 -12.87
C GLN A 59 -4.26 -8.85 -14.20
N ASN A 60 -3.42 -8.24 -15.04
CA ASN A 60 -3.00 -8.85 -16.30
C ASN A 60 -2.18 -10.12 -16.07
N ALA A 61 -1.15 -10.05 -15.23
CA ALA A 61 -0.26 -11.18 -14.98
C ALA A 61 -1.02 -12.38 -14.37
N LEU A 62 -1.92 -12.14 -13.42
CA LEU A 62 -2.74 -13.19 -12.83
C LEU A 62 -3.72 -13.79 -13.83
N ARG A 63 -4.37 -12.96 -14.65
CA ARG A 63 -5.30 -13.45 -15.66
C ARG A 63 -4.58 -14.31 -16.71
N GLU A 64 -3.41 -13.88 -17.17
CA GLU A 64 -2.59 -14.65 -18.12
C GLU A 64 -2.23 -16.02 -17.54
N GLU A 65 -1.77 -16.07 -16.29
CA GLU A 65 -1.36 -17.31 -15.64
C GLU A 65 -2.55 -18.22 -15.27
N LEU A 66 -3.71 -17.66 -14.93
CA LEU A 66 -4.94 -18.45 -14.74
C LEU A 66 -5.36 -19.12 -16.06
N LEU A 67 -5.34 -18.37 -17.16
CA LEU A 67 -5.70 -18.89 -18.49
C LEU A 67 -4.69 -19.93 -18.99
N SER A 68 -3.38 -19.74 -18.75
CA SER A 68 -2.35 -20.71 -19.15
C SER A 68 -2.54 -22.09 -18.49
N ARG A 69 -3.17 -22.10 -17.31
CA ARG A 69 -3.53 -23.31 -16.55
C ARG A 69 -4.96 -23.80 -16.77
N ASN A 70 -5.72 -23.20 -17.70
CA ASN A 70 -7.13 -23.49 -17.96
C ASN A 70 -8.05 -23.27 -16.72
N ILE A 71 -7.71 -22.32 -15.85
CA ILE A 71 -8.52 -21.92 -14.70
C ILE A 71 -9.40 -20.74 -15.11
N ASP A 72 -10.72 -20.96 -15.18
CA ASP A 72 -11.71 -19.93 -15.50
C ASP A 72 -12.14 -19.15 -14.24
N LYS A 73 -11.27 -18.26 -13.76
CA LYS A 73 -11.57 -17.30 -12.70
C LYS A 73 -11.33 -15.86 -13.18
N SER A 74 -12.22 -14.95 -12.80
CA SER A 74 -12.03 -13.52 -13.06
C SER A 74 -11.13 -12.87 -12.01
N VAL A 75 -10.37 -11.86 -12.43
CA VAL A 75 -9.51 -11.05 -11.57
C VAL A 75 -9.98 -9.60 -11.64
N ALA A 76 -10.23 -8.97 -10.49
CA ALA A 76 -10.73 -7.61 -10.42
C ALA A 76 -9.90 -6.75 -9.46
N THR A 77 -9.45 -5.60 -9.93
CA THR A 77 -8.84 -4.55 -9.10
C THR A 77 -9.90 -3.58 -8.63
N ILE A 78 -9.98 -3.37 -7.31
CA ILE A 78 -10.91 -2.45 -6.68
C ILE A 78 -10.16 -1.23 -6.19
N ILE A 79 -10.54 -0.06 -6.69
CA ILE A 79 -10.11 1.21 -6.09
C ILE A 79 -10.65 1.22 -4.66
N THR A 80 -9.75 1.25 -3.69
CA THR A 80 -10.07 1.04 -2.28
C THR A 80 -9.70 2.25 -1.46
N GLN A 81 -10.69 2.77 -0.73
CA GLN A 81 -10.55 3.79 0.31
C GLN A 81 -10.48 3.13 1.69
N VAL A 82 -9.66 3.69 2.56
CA VAL A 82 -9.45 3.18 3.91
C VAL A 82 -9.62 4.32 4.90
N GLU A 83 -10.55 4.13 5.83
CA GLU A 83 -10.84 5.11 6.86
C GLU A 83 -9.66 5.20 7.84
N VAL A 84 -9.26 6.43 8.18
CA VAL A 84 -8.22 6.72 9.16
C VAL A 84 -8.73 7.70 10.22
N ASP A 85 -8.13 7.68 11.41
CA ASP A 85 -8.51 8.63 12.45
C ASP A 85 -7.99 10.03 12.12
N LYS A 86 -8.89 11.03 12.09
CA LYS A 86 -8.50 12.43 11.91
C LYS A 86 -7.60 12.97 13.03
N ASN A 87 -7.60 12.29 14.19
CA ASN A 87 -6.77 12.63 15.35
C ASN A 87 -5.60 11.65 15.52
N ASP A 88 -5.25 10.85 14.50
CA ASP A 88 -4.10 9.97 14.57
C ASP A 88 -2.81 10.80 14.69
N LYS A 89 -2.02 10.52 15.72
CA LYS A 89 -0.75 11.22 16.00
C LYS A 89 0.26 11.08 14.85
N ALA A 90 0.14 10.04 14.03
CA ALA A 90 1.00 9.86 12.86
C ALA A 90 0.77 10.92 11.76
N LEU A 91 -0.35 11.66 11.81
CA LEU A 91 -0.60 12.80 10.93
C LEU A 91 0.35 13.97 11.23
N ASP A 92 0.70 14.16 12.50
CA ASP A 92 1.62 15.21 12.95
C ASP A 92 3.09 14.77 12.96
N ASN A 93 3.37 13.47 12.82
CA ASN A 93 4.72 12.91 12.83
C ASN A 93 4.95 11.96 11.63
N PRO A 94 5.30 12.50 10.44
CA PRO A 94 5.58 11.72 9.25
C PRO A 94 6.78 10.79 9.42
N THR A 95 6.58 9.49 9.22
CA THR A 95 7.64 8.48 9.37
C THR A 95 7.78 7.54 8.19
N LYS A 96 6.77 7.44 7.31
CA LYS A 96 6.78 6.44 6.25
C LYS A 96 7.54 6.94 5.03
N PRO A 97 8.63 6.29 4.62
CA PRO A 97 9.43 6.73 3.48
C PRO A 97 8.74 6.40 2.16
N ILE A 98 8.73 7.36 1.23
CA ILE A 98 8.14 7.26 -0.11
C ILE A 98 9.13 7.70 -1.20
N GLY A 99 8.91 7.24 -2.43
CA GLY A 99 9.75 7.57 -3.59
C GLY A 99 11.15 6.97 -3.56
N SER A 100 11.95 7.39 -4.53
CA SER A 100 13.33 6.92 -4.74
C SER A 100 14.29 7.46 -3.68
N PHE A 101 15.43 6.77 -3.53
CA PHE A 101 16.55 7.27 -2.74
C PHE A 101 17.14 8.52 -3.37
N MET A 102 17.57 9.46 -2.52
CA MET A 102 18.26 10.69 -2.91
C MET A 102 19.57 10.83 -2.14
N THR A 103 20.49 11.63 -2.68
CA THR A 103 21.74 11.97 -1.98
C THR A 103 21.47 12.93 -0.81
N LYS A 104 22.48 13.14 0.04
CA LYS A 104 22.37 14.09 1.14
C LYS A 104 22.15 15.52 0.64
N GLU A 105 22.82 15.90 -0.44
CA GLU A 105 22.72 17.22 -1.04
C GLU A 105 21.32 17.49 -1.59
N GLU A 106 20.70 16.48 -2.23
CA GLU A 106 19.32 16.55 -2.70
C GLU A 106 18.33 16.64 -1.53
N ALA A 107 18.57 15.87 -0.47
CA ALA A 107 17.78 15.92 0.76
C ALA A 107 17.83 17.30 1.42
N ASP A 108 19.01 17.90 1.56
CA ASP A 108 19.20 19.22 2.17
C ASP A 108 18.42 20.30 1.40
N VAL A 109 18.36 20.20 0.07
CA VAL A 109 17.54 21.09 -0.78
C VAL A 109 16.05 20.93 -0.47
N LEU A 110 15.54 19.71 -0.29
CA LEU A 110 14.13 19.49 0.05
C LEU A 110 13.79 19.93 1.47
N ILE A 111 14.68 19.67 2.44
CA ILE A 111 14.54 20.12 3.83
C ILE A 111 14.48 21.65 3.88
N SER A 112 15.31 22.35 3.10
CA SER A 112 15.28 23.82 3.00
C SER A 112 13.94 24.38 2.47
N LYS A 113 13.16 23.53 1.77
CA LYS A 113 11.82 23.85 1.26
C LYS A 113 10.70 23.44 2.23
N GLY A 114 11.05 22.92 3.41
CA GLY A 114 10.12 22.49 4.45
C GLY A 114 9.56 21.07 4.24
N GLU A 115 10.18 20.27 3.38
CA GLU A 115 9.77 18.87 3.19
C GLU A 115 10.39 17.95 4.24
N ASN A 116 9.64 16.93 4.66
CA ASN A 116 10.14 15.94 5.61
C ASN A 116 10.95 14.86 4.88
N VAL A 117 12.20 14.67 5.27
CA VAL A 117 13.14 13.70 4.69
C VAL A 117 13.87 12.97 5.82
N VAL A 118 14.07 11.66 5.68
CA VAL A 118 14.83 10.82 6.63
C VAL A 118 15.86 9.98 5.92
N GLU A 119 16.92 9.59 6.63
CA GLU A 119 17.86 8.55 6.18
C GLU A 119 17.23 7.17 6.34
N ASP A 120 17.27 6.35 5.28
CA ASP A 120 16.66 5.02 5.23
C ASP A 120 17.76 3.95 5.25
N ALA A 121 18.17 3.58 6.48
CA ALA A 121 19.07 2.47 6.78
C ALA A 121 20.39 2.44 5.98
N GLY A 122 21.02 3.61 5.80
CA GLY A 122 22.30 3.73 5.08
C GLY A 122 22.21 3.55 3.56
N ARG A 123 21.00 3.43 3.00
CA ARG A 123 20.78 3.31 1.55
C ARG A 123 20.59 4.66 0.86
N GLY A 124 20.58 5.76 1.63
CA GLY A 124 20.33 7.12 1.17
C GLY A 124 19.18 7.77 1.93
N TYR A 125 18.66 8.87 1.38
CA TYR A 125 17.59 9.67 1.98
C TYR A 125 16.29 9.49 1.22
N ARG A 126 15.15 9.59 1.91
CA ARG A 126 13.81 9.49 1.29
C ARG A 126 12.83 10.45 1.96
N ARG A 127 11.89 10.98 1.18
CA ARG A 127 10.80 11.81 1.69
C ARG A 127 9.92 10.95 2.61
N VAL A 128 9.39 11.55 3.67
CA VAL A 128 8.44 10.87 4.55
C VAL A 128 7.09 11.54 4.55
N VAL A 129 6.06 10.71 4.69
CA VAL A 129 4.66 11.12 4.81
C VAL A 129 4.04 10.52 6.06
N ALA A 130 2.92 11.10 6.47
CA ALA A 130 2.10 10.56 7.53
C ALA A 130 1.66 9.12 7.21
N SER A 131 1.62 8.27 8.22
CA SER A 131 1.17 6.88 8.10
C SER A 131 0.25 6.50 9.25
N PRO A 132 -1.01 6.97 9.20
CA PRO A 132 -2.01 6.66 10.22
C PRO A 132 -2.42 5.19 10.14
N ARG A 133 -2.99 4.69 11.24
CA ARG A 133 -3.52 3.33 11.31
C ARG A 133 -4.84 3.21 10.54
N PRO A 134 -5.03 2.12 9.78
CA PRO A 134 -6.30 1.84 9.12
C PRO A 134 -7.36 1.50 10.17
N LYS A 135 -8.53 2.14 10.09
CA LYS A 135 -9.69 1.85 10.95
C LYS A 135 -10.62 0.85 10.31
N SER A 136 -10.96 1.05 9.04
CA SER A 136 -11.86 0.18 8.28
C SER A 136 -11.71 0.35 6.78
N ILE A 137 -12.14 -0.66 6.01
CA ILE A 137 -12.15 -0.62 4.55
C ILE A 137 -13.53 -0.15 4.07
N ILE A 138 -13.57 0.90 3.25
CA ILE A 138 -14.85 1.47 2.81
C ILE A 138 -15.59 0.53 1.85
N GLU A 139 -14.86 -0.08 0.91
CA GLU A 139 -15.43 -0.98 -0.11
C GLU A 139 -15.51 -2.45 0.34
N ILE A 140 -15.50 -2.73 1.65
CA ILE A 140 -15.45 -4.10 2.19
C ILE A 140 -16.57 -5.01 1.66
N ASP A 141 -17.80 -4.52 1.58
CA ASP A 141 -18.96 -5.33 1.16
C ASP A 141 -18.88 -5.68 -0.34
N THR A 142 -18.37 -4.77 -1.17
CA THR A 142 -18.09 -5.04 -2.59
C THR A 142 -17.00 -6.09 -2.73
N ILE A 143 -15.91 -5.96 -1.96
CA ILE A 143 -14.81 -6.92 -1.98
C ILE A 143 -15.32 -8.31 -1.58
N ARG A 144 -16.08 -8.40 -0.47
CA ARG A 144 -16.70 -9.65 -0.01
C ARG A 144 -17.59 -10.27 -1.08
N SER A 145 -18.46 -9.48 -1.70
CA SER A 145 -19.36 -9.98 -2.75
C SER A 145 -18.62 -10.58 -3.95
N LEU A 146 -17.45 -10.03 -4.32
CA LEU A 146 -16.64 -10.57 -5.41
C LEU A 146 -15.92 -11.85 -4.99
N VAL A 147 -15.38 -11.90 -3.78
CA VAL A 147 -14.75 -13.11 -3.22
C VAL A 147 -15.76 -14.24 -3.11
N ASP A 148 -16.96 -13.99 -2.57
CA ASP A 148 -18.05 -14.97 -2.46
C ASP A 148 -18.51 -15.50 -3.83
N SER A 149 -18.30 -14.72 -4.90
CA SER A 149 -18.56 -15.14 -6.28
C SER A 149 -17.41 -15.94 -6.92
N GLY A 150 -16.36 -16.26 -6.16
CA GLY A 150 -15.19 -17.03 -6.58
C GLY A 150 -14.15 -16.24 -7.38
N GLN A 151 -14.24 -14.90 -7.38
CA GLN A 151 -13.28 -14.05 -8.09
C GLN A 151 -12.02 -13.79 -7.27
N VAL A 152 -10.89 -13.58 -7.97
CA VAL A 152 -9.66 -13.08 -7.37
C VAL A 152 -9.74 -11.57 -7.27
N VAL A 153 -9.62 -11.02 -6.06
CA VAL A 153 -9.77 -9.58 -5.83
C VAL A 153 -8.43 -8.97 -5.47
N ILE A 154 -8.05 -7.89 -6.15
CA ILE A 154 -6.92 -7.03 -5.78
C ILE A 154 -7.51 -5.77 -5.13
N ALA A 155 -7.19 -5.52 -3.87
CA ALA A 155 -7.74 -4.42 -3.08
C ALA A 155 -6.68 -3.82 -2.15
N CYS A 156 -7.01 -2.68 -1.53
CA CYS A 156 -6.12 -1.97 -0.59
C CYS A 156 -4.73 -1.67 -1.19
N GLY A 157 -4.65 -1.43 -2.49
CA GLY A 157 -3.39 -1.14 -3.16
C GLY A 157 -2.70 0.08 -2.55
N GLY A 158 -1.42 -0.06 -2.22
CA GLY A 158 -0.67 0.97 -1.51
C GLY A 158 -1.08 1.19 -0.05
N GLY A 159 -1.79 0.24 0.56
CA GLY A 159 -2.42 0.39 1.87
C GLY A 159 -3.82 1.03 1.82
N GLY A 160 -4.32 1.37 0.62
CA GLY A 160 -5.61 2.04 0.45
C GLY A 160 -5.51 3.56 0.43
N ILE A 161 -6.48 4.22 -0.23
CA ILE A 161 -6.58 5.67 -0.28
C ILE A 161 -7.04 6.15 1.09
N PRO A 162 -6.20 6.90 1.86
CA PRO A 162 -6.58 7.30 3.21
C PRO A 162 -7.66 8.37 3.15
N VAL A 163 -8.76 8.13 3.86
CA VAL A 163 -9.89 9.06 3.98
C VAL A 163 -10.29 9.28 5.44
N MET A 164 -10.64 10.51 5.76
CA MET A 164 -11.25 10.88 7.03
C MET A 164 -12.75 11.03 6.82
N LYS A 165 -13.53 10.33 7.63
CA LYS A 165 -14.99 10.36 7.56
C LYS A 165 -15.57 11.49 8.40
N GLU A 166 -16.34 12.36 7.76
CA GLU A 166 -17.07 13.47 8.37
C GLU A 166 -18.56 13.33 8.04
N GLY A 167 -19.28 12.56 8.87
CA GLY A 167 -20.65 12.16 8.56
C GLY A 167 -20.69 11.25 7.32
N ASN A 168 -21.31 11.73 6.24
CA ASN A 168 -21.39 11.03 4.95
C ASN A 168 -20.29 11.47 3.96
N HIS A 169 -19.44 12.42 4.34
CA HIS A 169 -18.36 12.91 3.49
C HIS A 169 -17.06 12.15 3.79
N LEU A 170 -16.39 11.69 2.74
CA LEU A 170 -15.06 11.10 2.81
C LEU A 170 -14.05 12.11 2.25
N LYS A 171 -13.18 12.63 3.11
CA LYS A 171 -12.14 13.60 2.75
C LYS A 171 -10.79 12.91 2.66
N GLY A 172 -10.12 13.01 1.52
CA GLY A 172 -8.77 12.48 1.35
C GLY A 172 -7.78 13.06 2.36
N ALA A 173 -6.96 12.21 2.98
CA ALA A 173 -5.86 12.61 3.84
C ALA A 173 -4.54 12.61 3.07
N SER A 174 -3.64 13.56 3.37
CA SER A 174 -2.31 13.57 2.78
C SER A 174 -1.39 12.59 3.51
N ALA A 175 -1.60 11.30 3.29
CA ALA A 175 -0.93 10.22 4.00
C ALA A 175 -0.73 9.00 3.10
N VAL A 176 0.05 8.03 3.57
CA VAL A 176 0.14 6.69 2.98
C VAL A 176 0.04 5.66 4.11
N ILE A 177 -0.96 4.80 4.04
CA ILE A 177 -1.21 3.78 5.06
C ILE A 177 -0.17 2.66 4.90
N ASP A 178 0.23 2.04 6.00
CA ASP A 178 1.06 0.85 5.90
C ASP A 178 0.28 -0.32 5.32
N LYS A 179 0.81 -0.91 4.24
CA LYS A 179 0.16 -2.01 3.53
C LYS A 179 -0.11 -3.20 4.45
N ASP A 180 0.81 -3.55 5.37
CA ASP A 180 0.68 -4.76 6.17
C ASP A 180 -0.43 -4.60 7.21
N PHE A 181 -0.58 -3.38 7.77
CA PHE A 181 -1.74 -3.07 8.62
C PHE A 181 -3.04 -2.98 7.83
N ALA A 182 -3.03 -2.46 6.60
CA ALA A 182 -4.22 -2.45 5.76
C ALA A 182 -4.65 -3.87 5.39
N SER A 183 -3.70 -4.75 5.02
CA SER A 183 -3.94 -6.17 4.77
C SER A 183 -4.49 -6.87 6.01
N ALA A 184 -3.97 -6.57 7.20
CA ALA A 184 -4.47 -7.13 8.45
C ALA A 184 -5.91 -6.68 8.75
N THR A 185 -6.24 -5.41 8.52
CA THR A 185 -7.61 -4.89 8.65
C THR A 185 -8.54 -5.56 7.63
N LEU A 186 -8.10 -5.66 6.37
CA LEU A 186 -8.86 -6.32 5.30
C LEU A 186 -9.14 -7.79 5.63
N ALA A 187 -8.11 -8.55 6.04
CA ALA A 187 -8.24 -9.95 6.43
C ALA A 187 -9.21 -10.12 7.60
N LYS A 188 -9.12 -9.24 8.61
CA LYS A 188 -10.05 -9.24 9.75
C LYS A 188 -11.49 -8.95 9.32
N GLU A 189 -11.72 -7.97 8.46
CA GLU A 189 -13.08 -7.59 8.03
C GLU A 189 -13.71 -8.57 7.03
N LEU A 190 -12.89 -9.35 6.33
CA LEU A 190 -13.31 -10.47 5.50
C LEU A 190 -13.46 -11.78 6.27
N ASP A 191 -13.09 -11.82 7.55
CA ASP A 191 -13.02 -13.06 8.35
C ASP A 191 -12.14 -14.14 7.69
N ALA A 192 -10.99 -13.72 7.17
CA ALA A 192 -10.07 -14.59 6.46
C ALA A 192 -9.33 -15.57 7.40
N ASP A 193 -9.20 -16.83 6.97
CA ASP A 193 -8.51 -17.87 7.75
C ASP A 193 -7.01 -17.59 7.94
N PHE A 194 -6.38 -16.96 6.93
CA PHE A 194 -4.95 -16.70 6.91
C PHE A 194 -4.62 -15.28 6.43
N LEU A 195 -3.67 -14.63 7.09
CA LEU A 195 -2.96 -13.46 6.58
C LEU A 195 -1.54 -13.87 6.19
N ILE A 196 -1.23 -13.75 4.89
CA ILE A 196 0.10 -14.08 4.36
C ILE A 196 0.81 -12.78 3.95
N ILE A 197 1.96 -12.50 4.56
CA ILE A 197 2.81 -11.36 4.19
C ILE A 197 4.03 -11.88 3.45
N LEU A 198 4.13 -11.56 2.15
CA LEU A 198 5.28 -11.90 1.31
C LEU A 198 6.36 -10.82 1.44
N THR A 199 7.60 -11.25 1.74
CA THR A 199 8.75 -10.35 1.93
C THR A 199 10.02 -10.94 1.31
N ALA A 200 11.13 -10.20 1.34
CA ALA A 200 12.40 -10.58 0.74
C ALA A 200 13.18 -11.66 1.51
N VAL A 201 12.71 -12.02 2.70
CA VAL A 201 13.29 -13.06 3.56
C VAL A 201 12.28 -14.18 3.77
N GLU A 202 12.77 -15.39 3.97
CA GLU A 202 11.91 -16.58 4.11
C GLU A 202 11.05 -16.52 5.38
N LYS A 203 11.60 -16.03 6.49
CA LYS A 203 10.95 -16.02 7.81
C LYS A 203 11.33 -14.76 8.61
N ALA A 204 10.67 -14.52 9.73
CA ALA A 204 11.13 -13.52 10.68
C ALA A 204 12.34 -14.04 11.47
N ALA A 205 13.23 -13.15 11.91
CA ALA A 205 14.34 -13.50 12.79
C ALA A 205 14.42 -12.57 14.00
N ILE A 206 14.79 -13.11 15.16
CA ILE A 206 15.32 -12.30 16.26
C ILE A 206 16.81 -12.08 16.06
N ASN A 207 17.31 -10.92 16.48
CA ASN A 207 18.70 -10.51 16.28
C ASN A 207 19.15 -10.55 14.81
N TYR A 208 18.25 -10.19 13.89
CA TYR A 208 18.56 -10.15 12.46
C TYR A 208 19.84 -9.35 12.17
N GLY A 209 20.75 -9.94 11.41
CA GLY A 209 22.05 -9.37 11.04
C GLY A 209 23.13 -9.40 12.13
N LYS A 210 22.92 -10.10 13.26
CA LYS A 210 23.90 -10.22 14.35
C LYS A 210 24.41 -11.64 14.49
N GLU A 211 25.52 -11.82 15.22
CA GLU A 211 26.13 -13.15 15.46
C GLU A 211 25.16 -14.17 16.10
N ASN A 212 24.18 -13.69 16.87
CA ASN A 212 23.16 -14.51 17.53
C ASN A 212 21.79 -14.45 16.82
N GLU A 213 21.79 -14.26 15.50
CA GLU A 213 20.59 -14.33 14.64
C GLU A 213 19.89 -15.68 14.80
N LYS A 214 18.57 -15.65 14.96
CA LYS A 214 17.75 -16.85 15.02
C LYS A 214 16.44 -16.65 14.26
N TRP A 215 16.25 -17.47 13.23
CA TRP A 215 15.01 -17.56 12.46
C TRP A 215 13.89 -18.17 13.30
N LEU A 216 12.68 -17.62 13.13
CA LEU A 216 11.48 -18.04 13.82
C LEU A 216 10.64 -18.92 12.88
N ASP A 217 10.29 -20.11 13.36
CA ASP A 217 9.30 -20.98 12.72
C ASP A 217 7.92 -20.70 13.33
N ASN A 218 7.33 -21.68 14.02
CA ASN A 218 6.06 -21.52 14.70
C ASN A 218 6.23 -20.73 16.01
N VAL A 219 5.57 -19.59 16.09
CA VAL A 219 5.55 -18.70 17.25
C VAL A 219 4.11 -18.51 17.73
N THR A 220 3.95 -18.38 19.06
CA THR A 220 2.67 -18.10 19.71
C THR A 220 2.82 -16.82 20.55
N VAL A 221 1.71 -16.10 20.76
CA VAL A 221 1.64 -14.85 21.54
C VAL A 221 1.08 -15.14 22.92
#